data_AF-A0A803SRK1-F1
#
_entry.id   AF-A0A803SRK1-F1
#
_cell.length_a   1.000
_cell.length_b   1.000
_cell.length_c   1.000
_cell.angle_alpha   90.00
_cell.angle_beta   90.00
_cell.angle_gamma   90.00
#
_symmetry.space_group_name_H-M   'P 1'
#
loop_
_entity.id
_entity.type
_entity.pdbx_description
1 polymer ?
#
loop_
_entity_poly.entity_id
_entity_poly.type
_entity_poly.pdbx_seq_one_letter_code
_entity_poly.pdbx_strand_id
1 'polypeptide(L)'
;MLLYYTSQPLRRPAIDVGETSGENFDKLALWPRFLQILSKILSFVLGMFRGDSKRLSLSSAPAQLPEGNLQLTLYQYKTCPFCSKVRAFLDYHRLPYEIVEVNPVMRREIKFSMYRKVPILLADTGSILQLNDSSVIISAIKTYLVSRKNLEEIVSYYPPVQARNDRGKEVTEYGNKYWLMLDEKETRFVYPAKEARVEEMKWRKWADDWLVHLISPNVYRSPSEALASFDYIVREGKFGPVEGLFAKYVGAAAMFFIGKRLKSRLVLLIQLFFKLPPFSGCVYFYLFIYLQHFYLTTHLKPINNNP
;
A
#
# COMPACT_ATOMS: atom_id res chain seq x y z
N MET A 1 22.13 29.45 30.34
CA MET A 1 22.08 29.40 31.82
C MET A 1 20.93 28.46 32.17
N LEU A 2 21.13 27.15 32.36
CA LEU A 2 21.65 26.49 33.59
C LEU A 2 20.96 27.08 34.83
N LEU A 3 20.14 26.34 35.58
CA LEU A 3 20.54 25.33 36.57
C LEU A 3 19.39 24.31 36.76
N TYR A 4 19.60 23.00 36.60
CA TYR A 4 19.96 22.02 37.64
C TYR A 4 19.17 22.12 38.96
N TYR A 5 18.29 21.14 39.20
CA TYR A 5 18.07 20.57 40.54
C TYR A 5 17.88 19.05 40.42
N THR A 6 18.68 18.35 41.19
CA THR A 6 18.94 16.91 41.21
C THR A 6 18.26 16.25 42.41
N SER A 7 17.80 15.00 42.26
CA SER A 7 17.80 13.90 43.25
C SER A 7 16.89 14.08 44.52
N GLN A 8 16.16 13.13 45.10
CA GLN A 8 16.13 11.65 45.08
C GLN A 8 14.91 11.18 45.96
N PRO A 9 14.72 9.87 46.29
CA PRO A 9 13.46 9.15 46.09
C PRO A 9 12.60 8.95 47.37
N LEU A 10 11.32 8.58 47.20
CA LEU A 10 10.46 8.14 48.29
C LEU A 10 9.91 6.72 48.06
N ARG A 11 9.94 5.98 49.18
CA ARG A 11 9.81 4.54 49.38
C ARG A 11 8.44 3.98 48.95
N ARG A 12 8.45 2.73 48.50
CA ARG A 12 7.26 1.85 48.49
C ARG A 12 6.88 1.49 49.94
N PRO A 13 5.59 1.28 50.22
CA PRO A 13 5.14 0.23 51.12
C PRO A 13 4.67 -1.00 50.31
N ALA A 14 4.96 -2.17 50.87
CA ALA A 14 4.42 -3.47 50.49
C ALA A 14 3.14 -3.78 51.29
N ILE A 15 2.55 -4.96 51.04
CA ILE A 15 1.41 -5.63 51.73
C ILE A 15 0.07 -5.41 50.95
N ASP A 16 -0.73 -6.40 50.54
CA ASP A 16 -0.81 -7.85 50.84
C ASP A 16 -1.37 -8.65 49.66
N VAL A 17 -1.11 -9.96 49.66
CA VAL A 17 -1.69 -10.95 48.75
C VAL A 17 -3.05 -11.39 49.29
N GLY A 18 -4.12 -11.10 48.54
CA GLY A 18 -5.46 -11.64 48.77
C GLY A 18 -5.91 -12.43 47.55
N GLU A 19 -5.97 -13.75 47.70
CA GLU A 19 -6.52 -14.69 46.74
C GLU A 19 -8.03 -14.79 46.96
N THR A 20 -8.88 -14.63 45.92
CA THR A 20 -10.11 -15.42 45.71
C THR A 20 -10.87 -15.01 44.45
N SER A 21 -11.20 -16.05 43.67
CA SER A 21 -12.41 -16.26 42.84
C SER A 21 -12.78 -15.30 41.70
N GLY A 22 -13.01 -15.90 40.53
CA GLY A 22 -13.34 -15.22 39.28
C GLY A 22 -14.74 -14.62 39.19
N GLU A 23 -14.86 -13.61 38.34
CA GLU A 23 -16.12 -13.03 37.89
C GLU A 23 -16.12 -12.86 36.36
N ASN A 24 -17.24 -13.30 35.77
CA ASN A 24 -17.58 -13.22 34.35
C ASN A 24 -17.66 -11.75 33.89
N PHE A 25 -17.01 -11.43 32.77
CA PHE A 25 -17.13 -10.13 32.10
C PHE A 25 -18.43 -10.09 31.26
N ASP A 26 -19.41 -9.31 31.71
CA ASP A 26 -20.71 -9.10 31.06
C ASP A 26 -20.60 -8.50 29.64
N LYS A 27 -21.00 -9.28 28.63
CA LYS A 27 -21.01 -8.91 27.20
C LYS A 27 -22.31 -8.28 26.69
N LEU A 28 -23.23 -7.86 27.56
CA LEU A 28 -24.59 -7.49 27.14
C LEU A 28 -24.94 -5.98 27.13
N ALA A 29 -24.07 -5.09 27.59
CA ALA A 29 -24.39 -3.65 27.67
C ALA A 29 -24.10 -2.82 26.40
N LEU A 30 -23.43 -3.37 25.38
CA LEU A 30 -22.99 -2.64 24.18
C LEU A 30 -23.96 -2.76 22.98
N TRP A 31 -24.91 -3.69 23.04
CA TRP A 31 -25.78 -4.03 21.90
C TRP A 31 -26.82 -2.94 21.53
N PRO A 32 -27.48 -2.25 22.47
CA PRO A 32 -28.49 -1.24 22.11
C PRO A 32 -27.89 -0.01 21.44
N ARG A 33 -26.66 0.39 21.83
CA ARG A 33 -25.92 1.50 21.21
C ARG A 33 -25.44 1.14 19.80
N PHE A 34 -25.07 -0.12 19.58
CA PHE A 34 -24.68 -0.64 18.27
C PHE A 34 -25.84 -0.55 17.26
N LEU A 35 -27.07 -0.90 17.67
CA LEU A 35 -28.25 -0.84 16.80
C LEU A 35 -28.66 0.59 16.41
N GLN A 36 -28.55 1.56 17.31
CA GLN A 36 -28.82 2.97 17.01
C GLN A 36 -27.81 3.56 16.02
N ILE A 37 -26.54 3.15 16.12
CA ILE A 37 -25.50 3.56 15.16
C ILE A 37 -25.76 2.91 13.80
N LEU A 38 -26.20 1.64 13.78
CA LEU A 38 -26.55 0.93 12.54
C LEU A 38 -27.69 1.61 11.77
N SER A 39 -28.74 2.10 12.45
CA SER A 39 -29.87 2.75 11.78
C SER A 39 -29.52 4.13 11.21
N LYS A 40 -28.64 4.88 11.88
CA LYS A 40 -28.10 6.15 11.37
C LYS A 40 -27.22 5.95 10.14
N ILE A 41 -26.40 4.89 10.14
CA ILE A 41 -25.55 4.53 8.99
C ILE A 41 -26.43 4.10 7.81
N LEU A 42 -27.46 3.28 8.04
CA LEU A 42 -28.37 2.84 6.99
C LEU A 42 -29.13 4.02 6.36
N SER A 43 -29.56 4.98 7.18
CA SER A 43 -30.23 6.20 6.72
C SER A 43 -29.32 7.11 5.90
N PHE A 44 -28.03 7.20 6.28
CA PHE A 44 -27.03 7.98 5.55
C PHE A 44 -26.65 7.32 4.21
N VAL A 45 -26.49 6.00 4.19
CA VAL A 45 -26.20 5.23 2.96
C VAL A 45 -27.38 5.30 1.99
N LEU A 46 -28.62 5.13 2.46
CA LEU A 46 -29.82 5.31 1.63
C LEU A 46 -29.98 6.76 1.15
N GLY A 47 -29.51 7.74 1.93
CA GLY A 47 -29.43 9.15 1.53
C GLY A 47 -28.42 9.38 0.39
N MET A 48 -27.25 8.73 0.42
CA MET A 48 -26.25 8.83 -0.65
C MET A 48 -26.75 8.20 -1.96
N PHE A 49 -27.46 7.07 -1.92
CA PHE A 49 -28.01 6.45 -3.13
C PHE A 49 -29.20 7.20 -3.75
N ARG A 50 -29.86 8.10 -3.01
CA ARG A 50 -30.96 8.91 -3.54
C ARG A 50 -30.49 10.16 -4.30
N GLY A 51 -29.21 10.52 -4.21
CA GLY A 51 -28.62 11.75 -4.77
C GLY A 51 -28.00 11.64 -6.17
N ASP A 52 -27.70 10.43 -6.66
CA ASP A 52 -26.75 10.24 -7.78
C ASP A 52 -27.38 10.06 -9.17
N SER A 53 -28.69 10.31 -9.34
CA SER A 53 -29.30 10.26 -10.68
C SER A 53 -29.19 11.58 -11.47
N LYS A 54 -28.88 12.72 -10.82
CA LYS A 54 -28.90 14.06 -11.47
C LYS A 54 -27.52 14.71 -11.69
N ARG A 55 -26.40 14.08 -11.30
CA ARG A 55 -25.04 14.67 -11.45
C ARG A 55 -24.15 13.90 -12.45
N LEU A 56 -24.74 13.09 -13.32
CA LEU A 56 -24.01 12.33 -14.35
C LEU A 56 -23.94 13.05 -15.71
N SER A 57 -24.13 14.37 -15.74
CA SER A 57 -24.09 15.17 -16.97
C SER A 57 -23.25 16.45 -16.86
N LEU A 58 -22.13 16.42 -16.12
CA LEU A 58 -21.17 17.52 -16.17
C LEU A 58 -19.73 17.00 -16.28
N SER A 59 -19.29 16.89 -17.54
CA SER A 59 -17.90 16.99 -18.01
C SER A 59 -16.81 16.24 -17.23
N SER A 60 -16.38 15.10 -17.75
CA SER A 60 -14.96 14.72 -17.68
C SER A 60 -14.47 14.41 -19.09
N ALA A 61 -13.91 15.43 -19.73
CA ALA A 61 -13.10 15.25 -20.94
C ALA A 61 -12.01 14.19 -20.66
N PRO A 62 -11.65 13.34 -21.64
CA PRO A 62 -10.53 12.42 -21.48
C PRO A 62 -9.28 13.24 -21.13
N ALA A 63 -8.48 12.75 -20.19
CA ALA A 63 -7.11 13.25 -20.01
C ALA A 63 -6.39 13.03 -21.34
N GLN A 64 -6.31 14.07 -22.17
CA GLN A 64 -5.60 14.05 -23.42
C GLN A 64 -4.10 13.92 -23.09
N LEU A 65 -3.54 12.76 -23.41
CA LEU A 65 -2.08 12.55 -23.42
C LEU A 65 -1.48 13.69 -24.28
N PRO A 66 -0.40 14.36 -23.84
CA PRO A 66 0.27 15.36 -24.66
C PRO A 66 0.72 14.72 -25.98
N GLU A 67 0.85 15.52 -27.04
CA GLU A 67 1.21 15.14 -28.42
C GLU A 67 2.64 14.58 -28.58
N GLY A 68 3.14 13.82 -27.60
CA GLY A 68 4.35 13.01 -27.68
C GLY A 68 3.98 11.56 -27.33
N ASN A 69 4.47 10.60 -28.11
CA ASN A 69 4.26 9.17 -27.87
C ASN A 69 4.98 8.73 -26.58
N LEU A 70 4.38 8.99 -25.41
CA LEU A 70 4.88 8.46 -24.14
C LEU A 70 4.65 6.95 -24.13
N GLN A 71 5.70 6.17 -24.41
CA GLN A 71 5.65 4.72 -24.31
C GLN A 71 6.16 4.30 -22.93
N LEU A 72 5.35 3.51 -22.22
CA LEU A 72 5.66 3.04 -20.88
C LEU A 72 5.83 1.52 -20.88
N THR A 73 6.94 1.02 -20.34
CA THR A 73 7.17 -0.42 -20.14
C THR A 73 7.41 -0.71 -18.67
N LEU A 74 6.51 -1.48 -18.06
CA LEU A 74 6.54 -1.84 -16.64
C LEU A 74 7.10 -3.24 -16.44
N TYR A 75 8.27 -3.33 -15.83
CA TYR A 75 8.86 -4.58 -15.34
C TYR A 75 8.34 -4.85 -13.93
N GLN A 76 7.62 -5.95 -13.74
CA GLN A 76 6.95 -6.23 -12.48
C GLN A 76 6.95 -7.70 -12.08
N TYR A 77 6.53 -7.92 -10.83
CA TYR A 77 5.85 -9.15 -10.43
C TYR A 77 4.37 -8.85 -10.25
N LYS A 78 3.48 -9.57 -10.93
CA LYS A 78 2.04 -9.31 -10.93
C LYS A 78 1.44 -9.30 -9.52
N THR A 79 1.87 -10.23 -8.67
CA THR A 79 1.36 -10.40 -7.30
C THR A 79 2.05 -9.51 -6.26
N CYS A 80 3.04 -8.69 -6.66
CA CYS A 80 3.76 -7.82 -5.74
C CYS A 80 2.97 -6.54 -5.43
N PRO A 81 2.83 -6.12 -4.16
CA PRO A 81 2.08 -4.93 -3.79
C PRO A 81 2.70 -3.65 -4.38
N PHE A 82 4.03 -3.55 -4.44
CA PHE A 82 4.71 -2.39 -5.03
C PHE A 82 4.43 -2.24 -6.53
N CYS A 83 4.31 -3.36 -7.24
CA CYS A 83 3.97 -3.36 -8.66
C CYS A 83 2.48 -3.07 -8.87
N SER A 84 1.62 -3.68 -8.05
CA SER A 84 0.18 -3.40 -8.06
C SER A 84 -0.13 -1.94 -7.79
N LYS A 85 0.67 -1.27 -6.95
CA LYS A 85 0.56 0.16 -6.68
C LYS A 85 0.81 1.01 -7.94
N VAL A 86 1.84 0.68 -8.72
CA VAL A 86 2.13 1.37 -9.99
C VAL A 86 1.04 1.08 -11.03
N ARG A 87 0.61 -0.18 -11.17
CA ARG A 87 -0.51 -0.54 -12.06
C ARG A 87 -1.78 0.22 -11.72
N ALA A 88 -2.18 0.22 -10.44
CA ALA A 88 -3.37 0.95 -10.00
C ALA A 88 -3.31 2.45 -10.36
N PHE A 89 -2.13 3.07 -10.26
CA PHE A 89 -1.92 4.45 -10.67
C PHE A 89 -2.02 4.63 -12.19
N LEU A 90 -1.34 3.80 -12.99
CA LEU A 90 -1.36 3.88 -14.45
C LEU A 90 -2.77 3.61 -15.00
N ASP A 91 -3.45 2.60 -14.47
CA ASP A 91 -4.82 2.21 -14.82
C ASP A 91 -5.81 3.33 -14.49
N TYR A 92 -5.70 3.94 -13.30
CA TYR A 92 -6.55 5.07 -12.89
C TYR A 92 -6.39 6.28 -13.82
N HIS A 93 -5.15 6.56 -14.24
CA HIS A 93 -4.84 7.64 -15.18
C HIS A 93 -5.04 7.25 -16.65
N ARG A 94 -5.48 6.02 -16.94
CA ARG A 94 -5.68 5.48 -18.30
C ARG A 94 -4.45 5.65 -19.19
N LEU A 95 -3.27 5.51 -18.61
CA LEU A 95 -2.02 5.55 -19.37
C LEU A 95 -1.82 4.21 -20.07
N PRO A 96 -1.49 4.19 -21.37
CA PRO A 96 -1.10 2.96 -22.04
C PRO A 96 0.30 2.54 -21.56
N TYR A 97 0.45 1.27 -21.20
CA TYR A 97 1.74 0.70 -20.82
C TYR A 97 1.82 -0.78 -21.19
N GLU A 98 3.02 -1.22 -21.52
CA GLU A 98 3.37 -2.61 -21.72
C GLU A 98 3.85 -3.24 -20.42
N ILE A 99 3.54 -4.52 -20.20
CA ILE A 99 3.95 -5.26 -19.02
C ILE A 99 4.99 -6.29 -19.41
N VAL A 100 6.15 -6.25 -18.75
CA VAL A 100 7.16 -7.31 -18.80
C VAL A 100 7.16 -8.03 -17.46
N GLU A 101 6.60 -9.22 -17.42
CA GLU A 101 6.61 -10.06 -16.23
C GLU A 101 8.02 -10.62 -15.99
N VAL A 102 8.59 -10.32 -14.82
CA VAL A 102 9.95 -10.69 -14.45
C VAL A 102 9.93 -12.06 -13.78
N ASN A 103 10.83 -12.96 -14.16
CA ASN A 103 10.97 -14.23 -13.45
C ASN A 103 11.58 -13.99 -12.05
N PRO A 104 10.92 -14.37 -10.94
CA PRO A 104 11.38 -14.01 -9.59
C PRO A 104 12.69 -14.67 -9.15
N VAL A 105 13.04 -15.81 -9.76
CA VAL A 105 14.23 -16.61 -9.43
C VAL A 105 15.43 -16.16 -10.26
N MET A 106 15.31 -16.16 -11.59
CA MET A 106 16.39 -15.86 -12.52
C MET A 106 16.55 -14.37 -12.83
N ARG A 107 15.46 -13.60 -12.76
CA ARG A 107 15.41 -12.13 -12.99
C ARG A 107 16.14 -11.68 -14.25
N ARG A 108 16.04 -12.46 -15.34
CA ARG A 108 16.78 -12.21 -16.59
C ARG A 108 16.33 -10.91 -17.25
N GLU A 109 15.04 -10.62 -17.15
CA GLU A 109 14.38 -9.48 -17.78
C GLU A 109 14.89 -8.13 -17.28
N ILE A 110 15.39 -8.07 -16.03
CA ILE A 110 15.90 -6.84 -15.40
C ILE A 110 17.43 -6.81 -15.31
N LYS A 111 18.14 -7.69 -16.03
CA LYS A 111 19.62 -7.73 -15.97
C LYS A 111 20.28 -6.46 -16.51
N PHE A 112 19.61 -5.76 -17.43
CA PHE A 112 20.06 -4.48 -17.99
C PHE A 112 20.21 -3.38 -16.93
N SER A 113 19.43 -3.45 -15.85
CA SER A 113 19.37 -2.42 -14.80
C SER A 113 20.32 -2.73 -13.64
N MET A 114 21.03 -1.71 -13.15
CA MET A 114 21.77 -1.78 -11.88
C MET A 114 20.84 -1.90 -10.67
N TYR A 115 19.62 -1.37 -10.77
CA TYR A 115 18.58 -1.50 -9.77
C TYR A 115 17.98 -2.92 -9.82
N ARG A 116 18.18 -3.70 -8.75
CA ARG A 116 17.83 -5.14 -8.69
C ARG A 116 16.49 -5.44 -8.02
N LYS A 117 15.58 -4.45 -7.93
CA LYS A 117 14.23 -4.59 -7.39
C LYS A 117 13.19 -4.25 -8.47
N VAL A 118 11.95 -4.69 -8.28
CA VAL A 118 10.78 -4.31 -9.09
C VAL A 118 9.78 -3.54 -8.22
N PRO A 119 8.94 -2.66 -8.79
CA PRO A 119 8.83 -2.34 -10.21
C PRO A 119 9.98 -1.48 -10.76
N ILE A 120 10.25 -1.63 -12.06
CA ILE A 120 11.06 -0.70 -12.87
C ILE A 120 10.16 -0.24 -14.01
N LEU A 121 10.07 1.06 -14.24
CA LEU A 121 9.33 1.62 -15.36
C LEU A 121 10.32 2.26 -16.34
N LEU A 122 10.30 1.84 -17.60
CA LEU A 122 10.95 2.56 -18.69
C LEU A 122 9.92 3.49 -19.31
N ALA A 123 10.26 4.77 -19.42
CA ALA A 123 9.46 5.78 -20.09
C ALA A 123 10.25 6.30 -21.30
N ASP A 124 9.67 6.19 -22.49
CA ASP A 124 10.23 6.75 -23.71
C ASP A 124 9.50 8.05 -24.06
N THR A 125 10.22 9.17 -24.02
CA THR A 125 9.77 10.49 -24.46
C THR A 125 10.60 11.04 -25.62
N GLY A 126 11.25 10.15 -26.39
CA GLY A 126 12.32 10.44 -27.35
C GLY A 126 13.70 9.98 -26.87
N SER A 127 13.83 9.83 -25.55
CA SER A 127 14.93 9.15 -24.85
C SER A 127 14.35 8.17 -23.84
N ILE A 128 14.95 6.97 -23.75
CA ILE A 128 14.52 5.96 -22.78
C ILE A 128 15.05 6.34 -21.40
N LEU A 129 14.14 6.66 -20.49
CA LEU A 129 14.44 6.96 -19.10
C LEU A 129 13.96 5.84 -18.18
N GLN A 130 14.83 5.40 -17.27
CA GLN A 130 14.50 4.38 -16.28
C GLN A 130 14.08 5.02 -14.95
N LEU A 131 12.86 4.75 -14.51
CA LEU A 131 12.34 5.11 -13.20
C LEU A 131 12.33 3.88 -12.27
N ASN A 132 12.88 4.07 -11.08
CA ASN A 132 12.98 3.05 -10.04
C ASN A 132 12.18 3.48 -8.81
N ASP A 133 11.89 2.53 -7.90
CA ASP A 133 11.03 2.71 -6.73
C ASP A 133 9.56 3.03 -7.08
N SER A 134 8.65 2.20 -6.57
CA SER A 134 7.22 2.31 -6.88
C SER A 134 6.59 3.66 -6.51
N SER A 135 7.06 4.33 -5.45
CA SER A 135 6.52 5.62 -5.02
C SER A 135 7.11 6.77 -5.83
N VAL A 136 8.39 6.68 -6.19
CA VAL A 136 9.03 7.64 -7.11
C VAL A 136 8.41 7.57 -8.51
N ILE A 137 8.20 6.37 -9.06
CA ILE A 137 7.53 6.18 -10.37
C ILE A 137 6.19 6.94 -10.38
N ILE A 138 5.36 6.74 -9.36
CA ILE A 138 4.07 7.42 -9.23
C ILE A 138 4.23 8.93 -9.12
N SER A 139 5.14 9.41 -8.27
CA SER A 139 5.35 10.85 -8.07
C SER A 139 5.86 11.54 -9.34
N ALA A 140 6.84 10.95 -10.00
CA ALA A 140 7.44 11.49 -11.21
C ALA A 140 6.43 11.52 -12.37
N ILE A 141 5.74 10.41 -12.65
CA ILE A 141 4.74 10.37 -13.71
C ILE A 141 3.56 11.29 -13.38
N LYS A 142 3.11 11.35 -12.12
CA LYS A 142 2.03 12.27 -11.73
C LYS A 142 2.43 13.73 -11.93
N THR A 143 3.65 14.11 -11.55
CA THR A 143 4.19 15.44 -11.81
C THR A 143 4.27 15.72 -13.32
N TYR A 144 4.72 14.75 -14.11
CA TYR A 144 4.80 14.87 -15.56
C TYR A 144 3.42 15.13 -16.20
N LEU A 145 2.40 14.37 -15.80
CA LEU A 145 1.03 14.53 -16.33
C LEU A 145 0.42 15.92 -16.04
N VAL A 146 0.79 16.53 -14.90
CA VAL A 146 0.23 17.81 -14.47
C VAL A 146 1.04 18.98 -15.04
N SER A 147 2.35 18.96 -14.81
CA SER A 147 3.24 20.08 -15.12
C SER A 147 3.74 20.09 -16.57
N ARG A 148 3.66 18.94 -17.26
CA ARG A 148 4.19 18.75 -18.62
C ARG A 148 5.65 19.17 -18.80
N LYS A 149 6.41 19.21 -17.70
CA LYS A 149 7.86 19.43 -17.71
C LYS A 149 8.58 18.22 -18.31
N ASN A 150 9.83 18.42 -18.68
CA ASN A 150 10.69 17.35 -19.14
C ASN A 150 10.84 16.25 -18.05
N LEU A 151 10.74 14.98 -18.45
CA LEU A 151 10.70 13.87 -17.50
C LEU A 151 12.07 13.62 -16.84
N GLU A 152 13.17 13.83 -17.56
CA GLU A 152 14.53 13.75 -17.04
C GLU A 152 14.76 14.79 -15.93
N GLU A 153 14.29 16.01 -16.13
CA GLU A 153 14.31 17.07 -15.09
C GLU A 153 13.51 16.64 -13.86
N ILE A 154 12.29 16.13 -14.05
CA ILE A 154 11.43 15.70 -12.93
C ILE A 154 12.10 14.59 -12.12
N VAL A 155 12.71 13.60 -12.78
CA VAL A 155 13.39 12.48 -12.11
C VAL A 155 14.57 12.96 -11.28
N SER A 156 15.27 14.03 -11.69
CA SER A 156 16.38 14.61 -10.93
C SER A 156 15.98 15.10 -9.53
N TYR A 157 14.70 15.44 -9.32
CA TYR A 157 14.16 15.88 -8.03
C TYR A 157 13.94 14.74 -7.02
N TYR A 158 14.13 13.48 -7.44
CA TYR A 158 14.00 12.28 -6.62
C TYR A 158 15.36 11.55 -6.50
N PRO A 159 16.38 12.16 -5.90
CA PRO A 159 17.73 11.59 -5.88
C PRO A 159 17.78 10.32 -5.02
N PRO A 160 18.59 9.31 -5.41
CA PRO A 160 18.91 8.21 -4.54
C PRO A 160 19.77 8.70 -3.36
N VAL A 161 19.37 8.35 -2.15
CA VAL A 161 20.05 8.68 -0.89
C VAL A 161 20.47 7.38 -0.22
N GLN A 162 21.74 7.28 0.17
CA GLN A 162 22.21 6.15 0.98
C GLN A 162 21.75 6.36 2.42
N ALA A 163 20.93 5.44 2.91
CA ALA A 163 20.48 5.38 4.29
C ALA A 163 20.99 4.09 4.95
N ARG A 164 21.16 4.11 6.28
CA ARG A 164 21.37 2.87 7.05
C ARG A 164 20.04 2.45 7.66
N ASN A 165 19.66 1.20 7.44
CA ASN A 165 18.49 0.65 8.11
C ASN A 165 18.77 0.35 9.59
N ASP A 166 17.73 -0.02 10.35
CA ASP A 166 17.81 -0.37 11.78
C ASP A 166 18.78 -1.53 12.09
N ARG A 167 19.25 -2.24 11.07
CA ARG A 167 20.22 -3.34 11.16
C ARG A 167 21.62 -2.93 10.73
N GLY A 168 21.88 -1.64 10.52
CA GLY A 168 23.15 -1.08 10.07
C GLY A 168 23.47 -1.35 8.60
N LYS A 169 22.57 -1.95 7.82
CA LYS A 169 22.77 -2.24 6.40
C LYS A 169 22.47 -0.99 5.58
N GLU A 170 23.38 -0.67 4.67
CA GLU A 170 23.19 0.39 3.68
C GLU A 170 22.06 0.01 2.71
N VAL A 171 21.09 0.92 2.60
CA VAL A 171 19.92 0.81 1.75
C VAL A 171 19.78 2.11 0.98
N THR A 172 19.60 2.00 -0.33
CA THR A 172 19.24 3.15 -1.17
C THR A 172 17.76 3.46 -0.95
N GLU A 173 17.51 4.63 -0.40
CA GLU A 173 16.20 5.28 -0.34
C GLU A 173 16.14 6.40 -1.38
N TYR A 174 14.97 6.93 -1.68
CA TYR A 174 14.83 8.03 -2.63
C TYR A 174 14.28 9.26 -1.91
N GLY A 175 14.99 10.37 -2.07
CA GLY A 175 14.57 11.67 -1.57
C GLY A 175 13.25 12.08 -2.19
N ASN A 176 12.41 12.76 -1.41
CA ASN A 176 11.14 13.34 -1.88
C ASN A 176 10.14 12.33 -2.49
N LYS A 177 10.31 11.01 -2.34
CA LYS A 177 9.51 9.99 -3.05
C LYS A 177 7.98 10.11 -2.92
N TYR A 178 7.48 10.77 -1.88
CA TYR A 178 6.03 11.01 -1.68
C TYR A 178 5.57 12.43 -2.06
N TRP A 179 6.48 13.33 -2.46
CA TRP A 179 6.20 14.72 -2.80
C TRP A 179 6.09 14.90 -4.32
N LEU A 180 4.99 15.51 -4.79
CA LEU A 180 4.86 15.90 -6.20
C LEU A 180 5.58 17.23 -6.43
N MET A 181 6.41 17.34 -7.48
CA MET A 181 7.17 18.56 -7.80
C MET A 181 6.33 19.54 -8.65
N LEU A 182 5.29 20.10 -8.03
CA LEU A 182 4.33 21.00 -8.67
C LEU A 182 4.53 22.46 -8.23
N ASP A 183 4.26 23.41 -9.13
CA ASP A 183 4.18 24.83 -8.81
C ASP A 183 2.93 25.17 -7.97
N GLU A 184 2.76 26.43 -7.56
CA GLU A 184 1.60 26.82 -6.74
C GLU A 184 0.25 26.67 -7.46
N LYS A 185 0.19 26.94 -8.76
CA LYS A 185 -1.06 26.89 -9.54
C LYS A 185 -1.48 25.45 -9.77
N GLU A 186 -0.53 24.62 -10.21
CA GLU A 186 -0.64 23.16 -10.35
C GLU A 186 -1.01 22.51 -9.02
N THR A 187 -0.38 22.92 -7.92
CA THR A 187 -0.70 22.41 -6.58
C THR A 187 -2.14 22.71 -6.22
N ARG A 188 -2.63 23.95 -6.42
CA ARG A 188 -4.04 24.30 -6.13
C ARG A 188 -5.03 23.56 -7.02
N PHE A 189 -4.64 23.25 -8.26
CA PHE A 189 -5.46 22.47 -9.19
C PHE A 189 -5.59 21.01 -8.76
N VAL A 190 -4.48 20.38 -8.34
CA VAL A 190 -4.47 18.97 -7.91
C VAL A 190 -5.01 18.82 -6.48
N TYR A 191 -4.71 19.78 -5.61
CA TYR A 191 -5.09 19.80 -4.19
C TYR A 191 -5.86 21.09 -3.85
N PRO A 192 -7.19 21.11 -4.03
CA PRO A 192 -8.00 22.29 -3.69
C PRO A 192 -7.93 22.65 -2.20
N ALA A 193 -7.79 21.66 -1.33
CA ALA A 193 -7.56 21.85 0.11
C ALA A 193 -6.06 21.79 0.43
N LYS A 194 -5.57 22.75 1.23
CA LYS A 194 -4.14 22.86 1.57
C LYS A 194 -3.61 21.63 2.30
N GLU A 195 -4.45 21.02 3.12
CA GLU A 195 -4.12 19.87 3.95
C GLU A 195 -4.09 18.56 3.15
N ALA A 196 -4.79 18.49 2.01
CA ALA A 196 -4.93 17.27 1.22
C ALA A 196 -3.58 16.74 0.70
N ARG A 197 -2.66 17.64 0.35
CA ARG A 197 -1.30 17.25 -0.10
C ARG A 197 -0.53 16.55 1.02
N VAL A 198 -0.54 17.12 2.22
CA VAL A 198 0.16 16.57 3.39
C VAL A 198 -0.49 15.25 3.83
N GLU A 199 -1.82 15.18 3.75
CA GLU A 199 -2.58 13.99 4.04
C GLU A 199 -2.22 12.83 3.09
N GLU A 200 -2.20 13.07 1.77
CA GLU A 200 -1.80 12.06 0.79
C GLU A 200 -0.39 11.52 1.10
N MET A 201 0.57 12.41 1.35
CA MET A 201 1.94 12.02 1.69
C MET A 201 2.00 11.11 2.91
N LYS A 202 1.25 11.46 3.97
CA LYS A 202 1.17 10.67 5.19
C LYS A 202 0.64 9.27 4.90
N TRP A 203 -0.43 9.16 4.11
CA TRP A 203 -1.04 7.86 3.80
C TRP A 203 -0.23 7.03 2.81
N ARG A 204 0.46 7.66 1.85
CA ARG A 204 1.39 6.96 0.96
C ARG A 204 2.56 6.37 1.74
N LYS A 205 3.10 7.13 2.68
CA LYS A 205 4.14 6.63 3.60
C LYS A 205 3.60 5.48 4.45
N TRP A 206 2.41 5.63 5.05
CA TRP A 206 1.79 4.57 5.83
C TRP A 206 1.54 3.28 5.03
N ALA A 207 1.14 3.41 3.75
CA ALA A 207 0.93 2.24 2.90
C ALA A 207 2.22 1.42 2.73
N ASP A 208 3.34 2.09 2.45
CA ASP A 208 4.64 1.46 2.23
C ASP A 208 5.33 1.02 3.53
N ASP A 209 5.17 1.76 4.63
CA ASP A 209 5.86 1.48 5.89
C ASP A 209 5.06 0.55 6.82
N TRP A 210 3.75 0.40 6.60
CA TRP A 210 2.88 -0.36 7.49
C TRP A 210 2.01 -1.38 6.74
N LEU A 211 1.16 -0.92 5.83
CA LEU A 211 0.14 -1.77 5.21
C LEU A 211 0.75 -2.98 4.50
N VAL A 212 1.82 -2.79 3.72
CA VAL A 212 2.47 -3.90 3.00
C VAL A 212 3.04 -4.95 3.94
N HIS A 213 3.47 -4.57 5.15
CA HIS A 213 3.99 -5.50 6.15
C HIS A 213 2.91 -6.35 6.80
N LEU A 214 1.63 -5.99 6.64
CA LEU A 214 0.49 -6.79 7.06
C LEU A 214 0.16 -7.91 6.06
N ILE A 215 0.55 -7.78 4.78
CA ILE A 215 0.14 -8.74 3.73
C ILE A 215 0.73 -10.12 4.00
N SER A 216 2.06 -10.22 4.13
CA SER A 216 2.74 -11.52 4.27
C SER A 216 2.27 -12.33 5.49
N PRO A 217 2.16 -11.76 6.71
CA PRO A 217 1.64 -12.51 7.85
C PRO A 217 0.19 -12.97 7.71
N ASN A 218 -0.64 -12.30 6.90
CA ASN A 218 -2.03 -12.67 6.70
C ASN A 218 -2.21 -13.73 5.60
N VAL A 219 -1.51 -13.61 4.47
CA VAL A 219 -1.65 -14.57 3.37
C VAL A 219 -0.88 -15.87 3.60
N TYR A 220 0.13 -15.87 4.49
CA TYR A 220 0.91 -17.05 4.87
C TYR A 220 0.60 -17.55 6.30
N ARG A 221 -0.60 -17.27 6.84
CA ARG A 221 -0.94 -17.56 8.23
C ARG A 221 -1.02 -19.06 8.55
N SER A 222 -1.62 -19.85 7.66
CA SER A 222 -1.71 -21.32 7.76
C SER A 222 -1.01 -22.00 6.58
N PRO A 223 -0.65 -23.29 6.68
CA PRO A 223 0.00 -24.01 5.57
C PRO A 223 -0.85 -24.06 4.30
N SER A 224 -2.18 -24.20 4.43
CA SER A 224 -3.09 -24.21 3.30
C SER A 224 -3.20 -22.84 2.62
N GLU A 225 -3.33 -21.75 3.39
CA GLU A 225 -3.30 -20.38 2.87
C GLU A 225 -1.96 -20.06 2.20
N ALA A 226 -0.86 -20.54 2.78
CA ALA A 226 0.47 -20.35 2.21
C ALA A 226 0.65 -21.08 0.87
N LEU A 227 0.15 -22.32 0.77
CA LEU A 227 0.15 -23.08 -0.47
C LEU A 227 -0.73 -22.42 -1.53
N ALA A 228 -1.94 -21.96 -1.16
CA ALA A 228 -2.84 -21.25 -2.07
C ALA A 228 -2.23 -19.93 -2.57
N SER A 229 -1.56 -19.19 -1.68
CA SER A 229 -0.87 -17.94 -2.04
C SER A 229 0.28 -18.20 -3.02
N PHE A 230 1.09 -19.25 -2.81
CA PHE A 230 2.16 -19.60 -3.73
C PHE A 230 1.68 -20.20 -5.04
N ASP A 231 0.59 -20.96 -5.01
CA ASP A 231 -0.07 -21.43 -6.23
C ASP A 231 -0.50 -20.25 -7.11
N TYR A 232 -1.12 -19.24 -6.50
CA TYR A 232 -1.48 -17.99 -7.17
C TYR A 232 -0.25 -17.24 -7.70
N ILE A 233 0.83 -17.13 -6.91
CA ILE A 233 2.09 -16.48 -7.34
C ILE A 233 2.69 -17.20 -8.55
N VAL A 234 2.74 -18.52 -8.54
CA VAL A 234 3.33 -19.31 -9.63
C VAL A 234 2.48 -19.25 -10.89
N ARG A 235 1.15 -19.28 -10.75
CA ARG A 235 0.20 -19.21 -11.85
C ARG A 235 0.19 -17.85 -12.55
N GLU A 236 0.25 -16.76 -11.78
CA GLU A 236 0.16 -15.40 -12.30
C GLU A 236 1.53 -14.81 -12.70
N GLY A 237 2.61 -15.35 -12.13
CA GLY A 237 3.97 -14.92 -12.42
C GLY A 237 4.63 -15.71 -13.55
N LYS A 238 5.84 -15.30 -13.92
CA LYS A 238 6.64 -15.97 -14.95
C LYS A 238 7.55 -17.05 -14.34
N PHE A 239 7.08 -18.29 -14.28
CA PHE A 239 7.85 -19.45 -13.79
C PHE A 239 7.99 -20.53 -14.86
N GLY A 240 9.14 -21.20 -14.92
CA GLY A 240 9.27 -22.45 -15.68
C GLY A 240 8.47 -23.59 -15.02
N PRO A 241 8.13 -24.69 -15.71
CA PRO A 241 7.31 -25.77 -15.15
C PRO A 241 7.90 -26.43 -13.89
N VAL A 242 9.19 -26.77 -13.93
CA VAL A 242 9.90 -27.39 -12.80
C VAL A 242 10.16 -26.38 -11.67
N GLU A 243 10.57 -25.17 -12.06
CA GLU A 243 10.82 -24.06 -11.14
C GLU A 243 9.55 -23.66 -10.39
N GLY A 244 8.42 -23.58 -11.08
CA GLY A 244 7.11 -23.24 -10.52
C GLY A 244 6.62 -24.29 -9.53
N LEU A 245 6.81 -25.58 -9.84
CA LEU A 245 6.50 -26.66 -8.90
C LEU A 245 7.34 -26.53 -7.62
N PHE A 246 8.65 -26.33 -7.77
CA PHE A 246 9.55 -26.15 -6.64
C PHE A 246 9.18 -24.90 -5.82
N ALA A 247 8.97 -23.76 -6.48
CA ALA A 247 8.58 -22.50 -5.87
C ALA A 247 7.26 -22.63 -5.13
N LYS A 248 6.28 -23.37 -5.66
CA LYS A 248 4.98 -23.59 -5.03
C LYS A 248 5.14 -24.26 -3.66
N TYR A 249 5.79 -25.41 -3.60
CA TYR A 249 5.87 -26.19 -2.36
C TYR A 249 6.94 -25.66 -1.39
N VAL A 250 8.15 -25.42 -1.88
CA VAL A 250 9.27 -24.96 -1.03
C VAL A 250 9.07 -23.50 -0.62
N GLY A 251 8.59 -22.65 -1.54
CA GLY A 251 8.26 -21.27 -1.24
C GLY A 251 7.13 -21.14 -0.23
N ALA A 252 6.05 -21.91 -0.36
CA ALA A 252 4.96 -21.93 0.63
C ALA A 252 5.45 -22.33 2.02
N ALA A 253 6.25 -23.40 2.12
CA ALA A 253 6.81 -23.84 3.38
C ALA A 253 7.71 -22.75 4.01
N ALA A 254 8.62 -22.16 3.23
CA ALA A 254 9.51 -21.11 3.71
C ALA A 254 8.73 -19.88 4.18
N MET A 255 7.74 -19.42 3.42
CA MET A 255 6.97 -18.23 3.75
C MET A 255 6.00 -18.44 4.91
N PHE A 256 5.49 -19.65 5.14
CA PHE A 256 4.75 -19.97 6.36
C PHE A 256 5.61 -19.76 7.62
N PHE A 257 6.86 -20.27 7.62
CA PHE A 257 7.77 -20.07 8.74
C PHE A 257 8.22 -18.60 8.89
N ILE A 258 8.49 -17.92 7.76
CA ILE A 258 8.82 -16.48 7.78
C ILE A 258 7.62 -15.66 8.28
N GLY A 259 6.41 -15.97 7.84
CA GLY A 259 5.17 -15.32 8.26
C GLY A 259 4.95 -15.41 9.77
N LYS A 260 5.21 -16.59 10.37
CA LYS A 260 5.21 -16.74 11.84
C LYS A 260 6.22 -15.82 12.53
N ARG A 261 7.45 -15.74 12.03
CA ARG A 261 8.50 -14.85 12.59
C ARG A 261 8.16 -13.36 12.42
N LEU A 262 7.58 -12.99 11.29
CA LEU A 262 7.14 -11.62 11.01
C LEU A 262 5.95 -11.22 11.90
N LYS A 263 4.99 -12.11 12.12
CA LYS A 263 3.87 -11.88 13.04
C LYS A 263 4.35 -11.53 14.44
N SER A 264 5.32 -12.26 14.99
CA SER A 264 5.87 -11.96 16.32
C SER A 264 6.49 -10.56 16.41
N ARG A 265 7.16 -10.10 15.34
CA ARG A 265 7.72 -8.73 15.27
C ARG A 265 6.64 -7.67 15.07
N LEU A 266 5.66 -7.95 14.23
CA LEU A 266 4.56 -7.05 13.93
C LEU A 266 3.64 -6.87 15.16
N VAL A 267 3.37 -7.93 15.92
CA VAL A 267 2.63 -7.85 17.19
C VAL A 267 3.36 -6.96 18.20
N LEU A 268 4.69 -7.02 18.26
CA LEU A 268 5.50 -6.14 19.10
C LEU A 268 5.41 -4.66 18.66
N LEU A 269 5.40 -4.41 17.34
CA LEU A 269 5.17 -3.07 16.77
C LEU A 269 3.75 -2.56 17.00
N ILE A 270 2.74 -3.42 16.90
CA ILE A 270 1.33 -3.10 17.19
C ILE A 270 1.20 -2.72 18.68
N GLN A 271 1.83 -3.47 19.59
CA GLN A 271 1.85 -3.14 21.03
C GLN A 271 2.56 -1.80 21.33
N LEU A 272 3.59 -1.44 20.56
CA LEU A 272 4.26 -0.13 20.64
C LEU A 272 3.39 0.99 20.05
N PHE A 273 2.64 0.72 18.98
CA PHE A 273 1.77 1.70 18.33
C PHE A 273 0.49 1.99 19.13
N PHE A 274 -0.10 0.98 19.77
CA PHE A 274 -1.23 1.13 20.69
C PHE A 274 -0.86 1.78 22.04
N LYS A 275 0.42 2.09 22.28
CA LYS A 275 0.86 2.98 23.37
C LYS A 275 0.75 4.48 23.03
N LEU A 276 0.37 4.85 21.80
CA LEU A 276 0.04 6.22 21.42
C LEU A 276 -1.47 6.46 21.58
N PRO A 277 -1.89 7.63 22.09
CA PRO A 277 -3.29 7.86 22.50
C PRO A 277 -4.24 7.79 21.29
N PRO A 278 -5.48 7.31 21.49
CA PRO A 278 -6.42 7.10 20.41
C PRO A 278 -7.05 8.45 20.03
N PHE A 279 -6.79 8.95 18.83
CA PHE A 279 -7.65 9.98 18.24
C PHE A 279 -8.20 9.54 16.89
N SER A 280 -9.49 9.20 16.97
CA SER A 280 -10.58 9.42 16.01
C SER A 280 -10.61 8.68 14.66
N GLY A 281 -11.78 8.10 14.38
CA GLY A 281 -12.30 7.79 13.04
C GLY A 281 -11.88 6.48 12.36
N CYS A 282 -10.72 5.91 12.71
CA CYS A 282 -10.04 4.94 11.85
C CYS A 282 -10.67 3.51 11.76
N VAL A 283 -11.71 3.17 12.52
CA VAL A 283 -12.31 1.82 12.46
C VAL A 283 -13.24 1.65 11.25
N TYR A 284 -13.84 2.74 10.75
CA TYR A 284 -14.83 2.66 9.66
C TYR A 284 -14.20 2.42 8.28
N PHE A 285 -12.94 2.82 8.07
CA PHE A 285 -12.24 2.61 6.80
C PHE A 285 -11.81 1.16 6.58
N TYR A 286 -11.54 0.42 7.68
CA TYR A 286 -11.22 -1.00 7.63
C TYR A 286 -12.42 -1.85 7.19
N LEU A 287 -13.64 -1.44 7.53
CA LEU A 287 -14.85 -2.13 7.08
C LEU A 287 -15.13 -1.88 5.59
N PHE A 288 -14.79 -0.69 5.07
CA PHE A 288 -14.99 -0.32 3.66
C PHE A 288 -14.12 -1.15 2.71
N ILE A 289 -12.83 -1.33 3.02
CA ILE A 289 -11.94 -2.17 2.21
C ILE A 289 -12.36 -3.65 2.28
N TYR A 290 -12.81 -4.12 3.45
CA TYR A 290 -13.27 -5.50 3.63
C TYR A 290 -14.59 -5.77 2.88
N LEU A 291 -15.53 -4.82 2.89
CA LEU A 291 -16.79 -4.91 2.16
C LEU A 291 -16.61 -4.79 0.65
N GLN A 292 -15.67 -3.97 0.18
CA GLN A 292 -15.36 -3.85 -1.25
C GLN A 292 -14.74 -5.15 -1.79
N HIS A 293 -13.88 -5.82 -1.00
CA HIS A 293 -13.34 -7.12 -1.38
C HIS A 293 -14.39 -8.24 -1.36
N PHE A 294 -15.34 -8.20 -0.41
CA PHE A 294 -16.45 -9.17 -0.32
C PHE A 294 -17.50 -8.99 -1.43
N TYR A 295 -17.79 -7.74 -1.84
CA TYR A 295 -18.74 -7.44 -2.92
C TYR A 295 -18.21 -7.86 -4.30
N LEU A 296 -16.92 -7.62 -4.57
CA LEU A 296 -16.26 -8.05 -5.80
C LEU A 296 -16.14 -9.58 -5.94
N THR A 297 -16.15 -10.32 -4.83
CA THR A 297 -16.02 -11.79 -4.84
C THR A 297 -17.37 -12.52 -4.89
N THR A 298 -18.48 -11.86 -4.53
CA THR A 298 -19.81 -12.49 -4.49
C THR A 298 -20.71 -12.17 -5.69
N HIS A 299 -20.47 -11.08 -6.42
CA HIS A 299 -21.38 -10.60 -7.48
C HIS A 299 -20.87 -10.68 -8.93
N LEU A 300 -19.64 -11.14 -9.20
CA LEU A 300 -19.17 -11.40 -10.55
C LEU A 300 -19.27 -12.90 -10.88
N LYS A 301 -20.44 -13.33 -11.37
CA LYS A 301 -20.59 -14.62 -12.06
C LYS A 301 -19.84 -14.58 -13.40
N PRO A 302 -19.20 -15.67 -13.83
CA PRO A 302 -18.57 -15.73 -15.14
C PRO A 302 -19.63 -15.65 -16.25
N ILE A 303 -19.45 -14.71 -17.17
CA ILE A 303 -20.19 -14.67 -18.43
C ILE A 303 -19.74 -15.90 -19.23
N ASN A 304 -20.66 -16.84 -19.38
CA ASN A 304 -20.50 -18.04 -20.18
C ASN A 304 -20.61 -17.64 -21.67
N ASN A 305 -19.50 -17.69 -22.39
CA ASN A 305 -19.51 -17.66 -23.85
C ASN A 305 -19.01 -19.02 -24.32
N ASN A 306 -19.92 -19.86 -24.79
CA ASN A 306 -19.64 -20.86 -25.80
C ASN A 306 -20.43 -20.45 -27.06
N PRO A 307 -19.89 -20.68 -28.26
CA PRO A 307 -20.48 -20.20 -29.51
C PRO A 307 -21.83 -20.83 -29.83
#